data_AF-A0A3S1ZKQ0-F1
#
_entry.id   AF-A0A3S1ZKQ0-F1
#
_cell.length_a   1.000
_cell.length_b   1.000
_cell.length_c   1.000
_cell.angle_alpha   90.00
_cell.angle_beta   90.00
_cell.angle_gamma   90.00
#
_symmetry.space_group_name_H-M   'P 1'
#
loop_
_entity.id
_entity.type
_entity.pdbx_description
1 polymer ?
#
loop_
_entity_poly.entity_id
_entity_poly.type
_entity_poly.pdbx_seq_one_letter_code
_entity_poly.pdbx_strand_id
1 'polypeptide(L)' 'QQAGLSTVICGPGYVAQAHQPNEYVSLQQLASCQAFLVRLIDHLAADS' A
#
# COMPACT_ATOMS: atom_id res chain seq x y z
N GLN A 1 15.09 4.69 -18.25
CA GLN A 1 14.23 3.91 -17.32
C GLN A 1 13.20 3.15 -18.15
N GLN A 2 13.48 1.92 -18.57
CA GLN A 2 12.55 1.06 -19.32
C GLN A 2 12.90 -0.41 -19.03
N ALA A 3 12.20 -1.02 -18.09
CA ALA A 3 12.23 -2.46 -17.84
C ALA A 3 10.83 -2.93 -17.42
N GLY A 4 9.91 -3.00 -18.38
CA GLY A 4 9.05 -4.16 -18.66
C GLY A 4 8.04 -4.71 -17.65
N LEU A 5 7.76 -4.09 -16.51
CA LEU A 5 6.66 -4.52 -15.63
C LEU A 5 5.81 -3.33 -15.20
N SER A 6 4.49 -3.45 -15.34
CA SER A 6 3.54 -2.47 -14.81
C SER A 6 3.53 -2.58 -13.29
N THR A 7 4.26 -1.70 -12.61
CA THR A 7 4.46 -1.73 -11.16
C THR A 7 3.75 -0.55 -10.51
N VAL A 8 3.07 -0.83 -9.39
CA VAL A 8 2.44 0.19 -8.54
C VAL A 8 3.07 0.10 -7.15
N ILE A 9 3.34 1.26 -6.55
CA ILE A 9 3.72 1.37 -5.14
C ILE A 9 2.45 1.76 -4.36
N CYS A 10 2.11 0.99 -3.34
CA CYS A 10 0.99 1.29 -2.44
C CYS A 10 1.38 1.03 -0.98
N GLY A 11 0.73 1.76 -0.07
CA GLY A 11 1.00 1.69 1.36
C GLY A 11 0.07 2.60 2.16
N PRO A 12 0.04 2.45 3.50
CA PRO A 12 -0.78 3.28 4.37
C PRO A 12 -0.14 4.66 4.56
N GLY A 13 -0.95 5.61 5.02
CA GLY A 13 -0.52 6.98 5.31
C GLY A 13 -1.24 8.02 4.48
N TYR A 14 -0.78 9.26 4.59
CA TYR A 14 -1.30 10.39 3.81
C TYR A 14 -0.13 11.16 3.20
N VAL A 15 -0.06 11.20 1.87
CA VAL A 15 1.12 11.75 1.17
C VAL A 15 1.32 13.23 1.47
N ALA A 16 0.26 14.00 1.73
CA ALA A 16 0.40 15.44 1.95
C ALA A 16 1.06 15.80 3.30
N GLN A 17 1.22 14.84 4.22
CA GLN A 17 1.99 15.02 5.46
C GLN A 17 3.37 14.32 5.40
N ALA A 18 3.76 13.76 4.24
CA ALA A 18 5.06 13.13 4.10
C ALA A 18 6.18 14.17 4.30
N HIS A 19 7.28 13.74 4.93
CA HIS A 19 8.48 14.55 5.19
C HIS A 19 8.20 15.77 6.08
N GLN A 20 7.14 15.71 6.88
CA GLN A 20 6.84 16.71 7.89
C GLN A 20 7.31 16.21 9.28
N PRO A 21 7.70 17.12 10.20
CA PRO A 21 8.15 16.73 11.54
C PRO A 21 7.15 15.90 12.35
N ASN A 22 5.86 16.06 12.06
CA ASN A 22 4.74 15.36 12.69
C ASN A 22 4.15 14.26 11.78
N GLU A 23 4.93 13.72 10.85
CA GLU A 23 4.51 12.57 10.04
C GLU A 23 4.18 11.38 10.95
N TYR A 24 2.98 10.82 10.78
CA TYR A 24 2.53 9.65 11.53
C TYR A 24 1.63 8.76 10.67
N VAL A 25 1.54 7.48 11.02
CA VAL A 25 0.52 6.59 10.47
C VAL A 25 -0.29 6.01 11.62
N SER A 26 -1.62 6.01 11.48
CA SER A 26 -2.47 5.46 12.52
C SER A 26 -2.49 3.94 12.47
N LEU A 27 -2.73 3.30 13.62
CA LEU A 27 -2.92 1.85 13.70
C LEU A 27 -4.07 1.39 12.79
N GLN A 28 -5.13 2.20 12.64
CA GLN A 28 -6.24 1.91 11.75
C GLN A 28 -5.82 1.92 10.27
N GLN A 29 -4.96 2.87 9.86
CA GLN A 29 -4.41 2.90 8.49
C GLN A 29 -3.55 1.66 8.22
N LEU A 30 -2.73 1.23 9.18
CA LEU A 30 -1.95 -0.01 9.07
C LEU A 30 -2.87 -1.23 8.92
N ALA A 31 -3.86 -1.38 9.78
CA ALA A 31 -4.82 -2.49 9.73
C ALA A 31 -5.58 -2.54 8.39
N SER A 32 -5.99 -1.37 7.89
CA SER A 32 -6.69 -1.25 6.61
C SER A 32 -5.80 -1.63 5.43
N CYS A 33 -4.53 -1.21 5.45
CA CYS A 33 -3.56 -1.58 4.42
C CYS A 33 -3.24 -3.07 4.45
N GLN A 34 -3.04 -3.67 5.63
CA GLN A 34 -2.87 -5.12 5.75
C GLN A 34 -4.07 -5.88 5.18
N ALA A 35 -5.30 -5.47 5.53
CA ALA A 35 -6.51 -6.09 5.02
C ALA A 35 -6.65 -5.97 3.49
N PHE A 36 -6.23 -4.83 2.92
CA PHE A 36 -6.18 -4.66 1.47
C PHE A 36 -5.17 -5.60 0.81
N LEU A 37 -3.95 -5.68 1.34
CA LEU A 37 -2.89 -6.53 0.77
C LEU A 37 -3.28 -8.00 0.79
N VAL A 38 -3.89 -8.48 1.88
CA VAL A 38 -4.42 -9.86 1.97
C VAL A 38 -5.43 -10.11 0.87
N ARG A 39 -6.44 -9.23 0.71
CA ARG A 39 -7.45 -9.40 -0.35
C ARG A 39 -6.85 -9.35 -1.76
N LEU A 40 -5.83 -8.51 -1.98
CA LEU A 40 -5.14 -8.44 -3.27
C LEU A 40 -4.42 -9.75 -3.58
N ILE A 41 -3.70 -10.30 -2.60
CA ILE A 41 -3.02 -11.60 -2.74
C ILE A 41 -4.04 -12.71 -3.01
N ASP A 42 -5.12 -12.76 -2.23
CA ASP A 42 -6.18 -13.77 -2.41
C ASP A 42 -6.80 -13.69 -3.81
N HIS A 43 -7.06 -12.49 -4.30
CA HIS A 43 -7.60 -12.27 -5.65
C HIS A 43 -6.64 -12.78 -6.73
N LEU A 44 -5.35 -12.42 -6.64
CA LEU A 44 -4.34 -12.84 -7.60
C LEU A 44 -4.05 -14.35 -7.55
N ALA A 45 -4.17 -14.96 -6.36
CA ALA A 45 -4.00 -16.39 -6.18
C ALA A 45 -5.21 -17.20 -6.70
N ALA A 46 -6.42 -16.64 -6.63
CA ALA A 46 -7.65 -17.26 -7.14
C ALA A 46 -7.76 -17.22 -8.67
N ASP A 47 -7.11 -16.25 -9.31
CA ASP A 47 -7.07 -16.10 -10.78
C ASP A 47 -5.98 -16.96 -11.46
N SER A 48 -5.32 -17.86 -10.72
CA SER A 48 -4.24 -18.76 -11.18
C SER A 48 -4.71 -20.20 -11.44
#